data_AF-A0A929F928-F1
#
_entry.id   AF-A0A929F928-F1
#
_cell.length_a   1.000
_cell.length_b   1.000
_cell.length_c   1.000
_cell.angle_alpha   90.00
_cell.angle_beta   90.00
_cell.angle_gamma   90.00
#
_symmetry.space_group_name_H-M   'P 1'
#
loop_
_entity.id
_entity.type
_entity.pdbx_description
1 polymer ?
#
loop_
_entity_poly.entity_id
_entity_poly.type
_entity_poly.pdbx_seq_one_letter_code
_entity_poly.pdbx_strand_id
1 'polypeptide(L)'
;MNIQRQMLALSMQAKLSTLWIFFLFNLIFRDIHEFVEPGFIEEIMTGTSNGNPITEQMLLLGGVMIEVPIAMVLLSRFLPYGANRWANIIVAVLYGALILFFGTTDLDDTFHLTMEITALSLVIWSAWWWRNPSPKRHWISEEA
;
A
#
# COMPACT_ATOMS: atom_id res chain seq x y z
N MET A 1 -19.45 27.10 2.69
CA MET A 1 -19.18 26.02 1.70
C MET A 1 -17.74 25.47 1.69
N ASN A 2 -16.76 26.05 2.43
CA ASN A 2 -15.37 25.57 2.48
C ASN A 2 -15.10 24.45 3.51
N ILE A 3 -15.77 24.47 4.67
CA ILE A 3 -15.50 23.56 5.79
C ILE A 3 -15.86 22.11 5.45
N GLN A 4 -17.05 21.86 4.87
CA GLN A 4 -17.48 20.51 4.49
C GLN A 4 -16.53 19.83 3.50
N ARG A 5 -15.96 20.59 2.54
CA ARG A 5 -14.99 20.04 1.57
C ARG A 5 -13.65 19.70 2.21
N GLN A 6 -13.17 20.54 3.12
CA GLN A 6 -11.97 20.26 3.90
C GLN A 6 -12.17 19.03 4.78
N MET A 7 -13.34 18.88 5.42
CA MET A 7 -13.68 17.69 6.22
C MET A 7 -13.74 16.42 5.37
N LEU A 8 -14.34 16.47 4.17
CA LEU A 8 -14.38 15.33 3.24
C LEU A 8 -13.00 14.97 2.69
N ALA A 9 -12.12 15.94 2.47
CA ALA A 9 -10.74 15.68 2.06
C ALA A 9 -9.91 15.07 3.20
N LEU A 10 -10.02 15.62 4.42
CA LEU A 10 -9.38 15.09 5.63
C LEU A 10 -9.85 13.67 5.95
N SER A 11 -11.13 13.37 5.71
CA SER A 11 -11.68 12.02 5.90
C SER A 11 -11.16 11.03 4.86
N MET A 12 -10.99 11.44 3.59
CA MET A 12 -10.39 10.59 2.56
C MET A 12 -8.91 10.33 2.78
N GLN A 13 -8.14 11.36 3.17
CA GLN A 13 -6.74 11.20 3.57
C GLN A 13 -6.60 10.24 4.76
N ALA A 14 -7.52 10.32 5.74
CA ALA A 14 -7.55 9.41 6.88
C ALA A 14 -7.84 7.99 6.42
N LYS A 15 -8.87 7.82 5.59
CA LYS A 15 -9.27 6.53 5.04
C LYS A 15 -8.12 5.85 4.28
N LEU A 16 -7.43 6.57 3.39
CA LEU A 16 -6.28 6.02 2.64
C LEU A 16 -5.15 5.60 3.58
N SER A 17 -4.80 6.44 4.56
CA SER A 17 -3.81 6.11 5.59
C SER A 17 -4.20 4.86 6.38
N THR A 18 -5.46 4.74 6.80
CA THR A 18 -5.97 3.54 7.49
C THR A 18 -5.93 2.29 6.62
N LEU A 19 -6.21 2.41 5.31
CA LEU A 19 -6.10 1.28 4.39
C LEU A 19 -4.65 0.81 4.21
N TRP A 20 -3.68 1.73 4.19
CA TRP A 20 -2.25 1.35 4.20
C TRP A 20 -1.83 0.68 5.50
N ILE A 21 -2.33 1.15 6.65
CA ILE A 21 -2.11 0.47 7.94
C ILE A 21 -2.70 -0.95 7.91
N PHE A 22 -3.91 -1.11 7.38
CA PHE A 22 -4.55 -2.41 7.22
C PHE A 22 -3.73 -3.34 6.31
N PHE A 23 -3.29 -2.86 5.15
CA PHE A 23 -2.41 -3.60 4.24
C PHE A 23 -1.09 -4.00 4.93
N LEU A 24 -0.44 -3.06 5.61
CA LEU A 24 0.81 -3.29 6.34
C LEU A 24 0.65 -4.36 7.43
N PHE A 25 -0.45 -4.35 8.17
CA PHE A 25 -0.71 -5.40 9.16
C PHE A 25 -0.89 -6.77 8.50
N ASN A 26 -1.59 -6.88 7.37
CA ASN A 26 -1.71 -8.15 6.68
C ASN A 26 -0.34 -8.68 6.22
N LEU A 27 0.52 -7.83 5.66
CA LEU A 27 1.90 -8.19 5.31
C LEU A 27 2.70 -8.69 6.53
N ILE A 28 2.69 -7.92 7.62
CA ILE A 28 3.43 -8.29 8.84
C ILE A 28 2.93 -9.62 9.41
N PHE A 29 1.61 -9.82 9.47
CA PHE A 29 1.06 -11.07 9.99
C PHE A 29 1.29 -12.25 9.06
N ARG A 30 1.27 -12.06 7.74
CA ARG A 30 1.67 -13.09 6.76
C ARG A 30 3.11 -13.53 7.02
N ASP A 31 4.04 -12.60 7.12
CA ASP A 31 5.46 -12.92 7.35
C ASP A 31 5.71 -13.56 8.71
N ILE A 32 4.98 -13.15 9.75
CA ILE A 32 5.05 -13.80 11.08
C ILE A 32 4.46 -15.21 11.02
N HIS A 33 3.38 -15.40 10.26
CA HIS A 33 2.72 -16.69 10.12
C HIS A 33 3.60 -17.68 9.34
N GLU A 34 4.35 -17.23 8.33
CA GLU A 34 5.30 -18.04 7.56
C GLU A 34 6.33 -18.76 8.46
N PHE A 35 6.67 -18.21 9.64
CA PHE A 35 7.54 -18.90 10.60
C PHE A 35 7.00 -20.22 11.15
N VAL A 36 5.68 -20.46 11.09
CA VAL A 36 5.10 -21.74 11.51
C VAL A 36 5.01 -22.76 10.37
N GLU A 37 5.35 -22.37 9.14
CA GLU A 37 5.38 -23.27 8.00
C GLU A 37 6.47 -24.35 8.19
N PRO A 38 6.15 -25.64 8.02
CA PRO A 38 7.13 -26.71 8.15
C PRO A 38 8.30 -26.55 7.17
N GLY A 39 9.52 -26.48 7.69
CA GLY A 39 10.74 -26.37 6.88
C GLY A 39 11.27 -24.95 6.68
N PHE A 40 10.45 -23.92 6.94
CA PHE A 40 10.85 -22.53 6.71
C PHE A 40 12.00 -22.07 7.63
N ILE A 41 11.87 -22.33 8.94
CA ILE A 41 12.93 -21.98 9.91
C ILE A 41 14.20 -22.79 9.62
N GLU A 42 14.06 -24.09 9.34
CA GLU A 42 15.20 -24.96 9.02
C GLU A 42 15.94 -24.45 7.78
N GLU A 43 15.22 -24.01 6.75
CA GLU A 43 15.80 -23.45 5.53
C GLU A 43 16.59 -22.17 5.82
N ILE A 44 15.97 -21.20 6.52
CA ILE A 44 16.62 -19.93 6.84
C ILE A 44 17.87 -20.13 7.69
N MET A 45 17.89 -21.12 8.58
CA MET A 45 19.08 -21.48 9.37
C MET A 45 20.25 -21.97 8.51
N THR A 46 20.00 -22.44 7.29
CA THR A 46 21.07 -22.78 6.32
C THR A 46 21.59 -21.56 5.54
N GLY A 47 20.99 -20.39 5.73
CA GLY A 47 21.31 -19.18 4.99
C GLY A 47 20.67 -19.11 3.60
N THR A 48 19.59 -19.87 3.36
CA THR A 48 18.82 -19.84 2.11
C THR A 48 17.34 -19.53 2.37
N SER A 49 16.64 -19.06 1.34
CA SER A 49 15.19 -18.85 1.33
C SER A 49 14.66 -19.19 -0.06
N ASN A 50 13.65 -20.06 -0.14
CA ASN A 50 13.14 -20.60 -1.40
C ASN A 50 14.24 -21.16 -2.32
N GLY A 51 15.23 -21.83 -1.74
CA GLY A 51 16.39 -22.43 -2.43
C GLY A 51 17.46 -21.42 -2.87
N ASN A 52 17.29 -20.12 -2.58
CA ASN A 52 18.22 -19.07 -2.97
C ASN A 52 19.05 -18.60 -1.76
N PRO A 53 20.35 -18.29 -1.92
CA PRO A 53 21.15 -17.73 -0.83
C PRO A 53 20.58 -16.39 -0.34
N ILE A 54 20.49 -16.24 0.98
CA ILE A 54 20.14 -14.97 1.61
C ILE A 54 21.36 -14.05 1.48
N THR A 55 21.22 -13.02 0.64
CA THR A 55 22.28 -12.03 0.38
C THR A 55 21.98 -10.71 1.08
N GLU A 56 23.01 -9.89 1.32
CA GLU A 56 22.84 -8.53 1.86
C GLU A 56 21.91 -7.69 0.97
N GLN A 57 21.99 -7.85 -0.35
CA GLN A 57 21.15 -7.16 -1.31
C GLN A 57 19.68 -7.58 -1.21
N MET A 58 19.42 -8.88 -0.99
CA MET A 58 18.07 -9.40 -0.77
C MET A 58 17.46 -8.82 0.51
N LEU A 59 18.21 -8.78 1.60
CA LEU A 59 17.76 -8.19 2.87
C LEU A 59 17.46 -6.70 2.74
N LEU A 60 18.34 -5.95 2.07
CA LEU A 60 18.13 -4.52 1.82
C LEU A 60 16.88 -4.29 0.96
N LEU A 61 16.68 -5.08 -0.09
CA LEU A 61 15.52 -4.97 -0.96
C LEU A 61 14.22 -5.23 -0.20
N GLY A 62 14.18 -6.28 0.64
CA GLY A 62 13.03 -6.56 1.50
C GLY A 62 12.72 -5.41 2.46
N GLY A 63 13.74 -4.84 3.10
CA GLY A 63 13.57 -3.68 3.97
C GLY A 63 13.02 -2.44 3.25
N VAL A 64 13.55 -2.12 2.07
CA VAL A 64 13.05 -1.01 1.23
C VAL A 64 11.60 -1.27 0.79
N MET A 65 11.25 -2.52 0.47
CA MET A 65 9.88 -2.91 0.13
C MET A 65 8.91 -2.74 1.30
N ILE A 66 9.30 -2.91 2.56
CA ILE A 66 8.38 -2.63 3.68
C ILE A 66 8.30 -1.13 3.98
N GLU A 67 9.36 -0.37 3.71
CA GLU A 67 9.37 1.08 3.99
C GLU A 67 8.38 1.86 3.10
N VAL A 68 8.11 1.40 1.88
CA VAL A 68 7.16 2.09 0.98
C VAL A 68 5.73 2.13 1.53
N PRO A 69 5.08 1.02 1.94
CA PRO A 69 3.75 1.08 2.56
C PRO A 69 3.76 1.86 3.89
N ILE A 70 4.84 1.78 4.68
CA ILE A 70 5.02 2.60 5.89
C ILE A 70 5.00 4.10 5.53
N ALA A 71 5.78 4.50 4.53
CA ALA A 71 5.80 5.87 4.04
C ALA A 71 4.42 6.30 3.52
N MET A 72 3.69 5.42 2.84
CA MET A 72 2.34 5.70 2.34
C MET A 72 1.31 5.96 3.44
N VAL A 73 1.48 5.41 4.65
CA VAL A 73 0.66 5.77 5.81
C VAL A 73 0.74 7.27 6.09
N LEU A 74 1.95 7.84 6.06
CA LEU A 74 2.20 9.26 6.29
C LEU A 74 1.86 10.11 5.06
N LEU A 75 2.34 9.70 3.88
CA LEU A 75 2.14 10.46 2.64
C LEU A 75 0.66 10.62 2.29
N SER A 76 -0.18 9.63 2.60
CA SER A 76 -1.63 9.73 2.43
C SER A 76 -2.27 10.85 3.27
N ARG A 77 -1.62 11.30 4.34
CA ARG A 77 -2.09 12.40 5.21
C ARG A 77 -1.55 13.75 4.76
N PHE A 78 -0.32 13.81 4.26
CA PHE A 78 0.39 15.06 4.01
C PHE A 78 0.38 15.50 2.54
N LEU A 79 0.25 14.58 1.59
CA LEU A 79 0.30 14.95 0.17
C LEU A 79 -0.94 15.73 -0.27
N PRO A 80 -0.78 16.73 -1.16
CA PRO A 80 -1.90 17.44 -1.75
C PRO A 80 -2.70 16.50 -2.67
N TYR A 81 -4.00 16.79 -2.84
CA TYR A 81 -4.98 15.94 -3.54
C TYR A 81 -4.43 15.23 -4.80
N GLY A 82 -3.85 15.99 -5.74
CA GLY A 82 -3.38 15.44 -7.01
C GLY A 82 -2.25 14.43 -6.86
N ALA A 83 -1.20 14.79 -6.11
CA ALA A 83 -0.06 13.91 -5.85
C ALA A 83 -0.47 12.69 -5.01
N ASN A 84 -1.30 12.91 -3.98
CA ASN A 84 -1.78 11.88 -3.08
C ASN A 84 -2.59 10.81 -3.80
N ARG A 85 -3.51 11.23 -4.68
CA ARG A 85 -4.33 10.32 -5.49
C ARG A 85 -3.46 9.42 -6.38
N TRP A 86 -2.53 10.00 -7.14
CA TRP A 86 -1.70 9.21 -8.05
C TRP A 86 -0.67 8.36 -7.33
N ALA A 87 -0.05 8.86 -6.25
CA ALA A 87 0.88 8.07 -5.43
C ALA A 87 0.19 6.81 -4.89
N ASN A 88 -1.02 6.95 -4.31
CA ASN A 88 -1.79 5.81 -3.81
C ASN A 88 -2.10 4.77 -4.90
N ILE A 89 -2.54 5.22 -6.08
CA ILE A 89 -2.87 4.31 -7.19
C ILE A 89 -1.62 3.61 -7.71
N ILE A 90 -0.55 4.35 -8.00
CA ILE A 90 0.67 3.79 -8.59
C ILE A 90 1.30 2.78 -7.64
N VAL A 91 1.47 3.16 -6.37
CA VAL A 91 2.08 2.26 -5.38
C VAL A 91 1.20 1.02 -5.19
N ALA A 92 -0.12 1.17 -5.04
CA ALA A 92 -1.00 0.01 -4.87
C ALA A 92 -1.00 -0.93 -6.08
N VAL A 93 -0.92 -0.40 -7.31
CA VAL A 93 -0.80 -1.23 -8.52
C VAL A 93 0.55 -1.96 -8.57
N LEU A 94 1.65 -1.29 -8.23
CA LEU A 94 2.97 -1.92 -8.21
C LEU A 94 3.04 -3.04 -7.17
N TYR A 95 2.50 -2.83 -5.97
CA TYR A 95 2.40 -3.88 -4.96
C TYR A 95 1.50 -5.02 -5.41
N GLY A 96 0.33 -4.71 -5.97
CA GLY A 96 -0.60 -5.72 -6.49
C GLY A 96 0.04 -6.59 -7.56
N ALA A 97 0.78 -5.99 -8.50
CA ALA A 97 1.53 -6.72 -9.52
C ALA A 97 2.66 -7.57 -8.91
N LEU A 98 3.37 -7.03 -7.91
CA LEU A 98 4.47 -7.73 -7.25
C LEU A 98 3.99 -8.99 -6.51
N ILE A 99 2.94 -8.89 -5.69
CA ILE A 99 2.41 -10.04 -4.94
C ILE A 99 1.79 -11.09 -5.87
N LEU A 100 1.12 -10.66 -6.96
CA LEU A 100 0.61 -11.58 -7.98
C LEU A 100 1.73 -12.28 -8.76
N PHE A 101 2.89 -11.63 -8.93
CA PHE A 101 4.04 -12.22 -9.60
C PHE A 101 4.66 -13.36 -8.79
N PHE A 102 4.75 -13.22 -7.47
CA PHE A 102 5.21 -14.30 -6.60
C PHE A 102 4.21 -15.45 -6.52
N GLY A 103 2.91 -15.16 -6.66
CA GLY A 103 1.86 -16.17 -6.70
C GLY A 103 1.60 -16.80 -5.34
N THR A 104 1.05 -18.01 -5.34
CA THR A 104 0.66 -18.75 -4.13
C THR A 104 1.09 -20.20 -4.28
N THR A 105 1.60 -20.81 -3.22
CA THR A 105 1.98 -22.23 -3.23
C THR A 105 0.97 -23.10 -2.48
N ASP A 106 0.27 -22.54 -1.50
CA ASP A 106 -0.68 -23.25 -0.66
C ASP A 106 -1.94 -22.41 -0.33
N LEU A 107 -2.78 -22.93 0.57
CA LEU A 107 -4.00 -22.26 1.02
C LEU A 107 -3.72 -21.06 1.93
N ASP A 108 -2.63 -21.07 2.68
CA ASP A 108 -2.25 -19.98 3.57
C ASP A 108 -1.82 -18.74 2.76
N ASP A 109 -0.94 -18.95 1.79
CA ASP A 109 -0.54 -17.97 0.78
C ASP A 109 -1.77 -17.40 0.05
N THR A 110 -2.68 -18.29 -0.37
CA THR A 110 -3.89 -17.89 -1.11
C THR A 110 -4.78 -16.97 -0.26
N PHE A 111 -4.92 -17.27 1.03
CA PHE A 111 -5.72 -16.45 1.93
C PHE A 111 -5.10 -15.07 2.13
N HIS A 112 -3.81 -15.00 2.46
CA HIS A 112 -3.10 -13.75 2.68
C HIS A 112 -3.06 -12.89 1.40
N LEU A 113 -2.75 -13.50 0.25
CA LEU A 113 -2.79 -12.82 -1.05
C LEU A 113 -4.18 -12.22 -1.34
N THR A 114 -5.26 -12.96 -1.05
CA THR A 114 -6.63 -12.47 -1.25
C THR A 114 -6.92 -11.23 -0.40
N MET A 115 -6.48 -11.25 0.87
CA MET A 115 -6.64 -10.12 1.78
C MET A 115 -5.84 -8.89 1.36
N GLU A 116 -4.60 -9.09 0.93
CA GLU A 116 -3.71 -8.05 0.40
C GLU A 116 -4.27 -7.41 -0.87
N ILE A 117 -4.67 -8.21 -1.85
CA ILE A 117 -5.29 -7.73 -3.09
C ILE A 117 -6.58 -6.98 -2.80
N THR A 118 -7.37 -7.44 -1.83
CA THR A 118 -8.58 -6.73 -1.39
C THR A 118 -8.23 -5.36 -0.81
N ALA A 119 -7.22 -5.28 0.08
CA ALA A 119 -6.78 -4.03 0.68
C ALA A 119 -6.30 -3.02 -0.39
N LEU A 120 -5.44 -3.47 -1.32
CA LEU A 120 -4.90 -2.64 -2.40
C LEU A 120 -6.00 -2.20 -3.37
N SER A 121 -6.97 -3.07 -3.68
CA SER A 121 -8.13 -2.73 -4.49
C SER A 121 -8.97 -1.63 -3.83
N LEU A 122 -9.14 -1.68 -2.50
CA LEU A 122 -9.84 -0.64 -1.74
C LEU A 122 -9.07 0.68 -1.72
N VAL A 123 -7.73 0.65 -1.69
CA VAL A 123 -6.88 1.85 -1.83
C VAL A 123 -7.10 2.48 -3.20
N ILE A 124 -6.96 1.69 -4.27
CA ILE A 124 -7.13 2.16 -5.66
C ILE A 124 -8.53 2.73 -5.86
N TRP A 125 -9.57 2.00 -5.45
CA TRP A 125 -10.95 2.44 -5.56
C TRP A 125 -11.22 3.73 -4.80
N SER A 126 -10.74 3.82 -3.55
CA SER A 126 -10.91 5.02 -2.72
C SER A 126 -10.19 6.23 -3.32
N ALA A 127 -8.97 6.06 -3.82
CA ALA A 127 -8.21 7.12 -4.47
C ALA A 127 -8.83 7.53 -5.82
N TRP A 128 -9.36 6.58 -6.59
CA TRP A 128 -9.97 6.82 -7.89
C TRP A 128 -11.27 7.63 -7.79
N TRP A 129 -12.12 7.31 -6.82
CA TRP A 129 -13.38 8.01 -6.58
C TRP A 129 -13.23 9.31 -5.79
N TRP A 130 -12.05 9.59 -5.27
CA TRP A 130 -11.78 10.87 -4.63
C TRP A 130 -11.91 12.00 -5.67
N ARG A 131 -12.93 12.85 -5.51
CA ARG A 131 -13.20 14.01 -6.36
C ARG A 131 -12.34 15.19 -5.93
N ASN A 132 -11.84 15.97 -6.91
CA ASN A 132 -11.03 17.15 -6.64
C ASN A 132 -11.82 18.14 -5.76
N PRO A 133 -11.35 18.45 -4.53
CA PRO A 133 -12.06 19.35 -3.63
C PRO A 133 -12.06 20.82 -4.11
N SER A 134 -11.21 21.19 -5.06
CA SER A 134 -11.04 22.56 -5.57
C SER A 134 -11.46 22.68 -7.05
N PRO A 135 -12.52 23.46 -7.40
CA PRO A 135 -12.75 23.87 -8.78
C PRO A 135 -11.66 24.87 -9.19
N LYS A 136 -11.25 24.85 -10.45
CA LYS A 136 -10.43 25.93 -11.04
C LYS A 136 -11.08 27.25 -10.69
N ARG A 137 -10.35 28.13 -10.00
CA ARG A 137 -10.76 29.50 -9.73
C ARG A 137 -10.92 30.18 -11.10
N HIS A 138 -12.14 30.28 -11.61
CA HIS A 138 -12.42 31.13 -12.77
C HIS A 138 -12.20 32.55 -12.28
N TRP A 139 -11.04 33.12 -12.60
CA TRP A 139 -10.81 34.54 -12.42
C TRP A 139 -11.84 35.24 -13.31
N ILE A 140 -12.81 35.89 -12.68
CA ILE A 140 -13.65 36.87 -13.36
C ILE A 140 -12.68 38.00 -13.70
N SER A 141 -12.41 38.17 -14.99
CA SER A 141 -11.87 39.41 -15.53
C SER A 141 -12.94 40.50 -15.38
N GLU A 142 -13.05 41.06 -14.18
CA GLU A 142 -13.70 42.34 -13.95
C GLU A 142 -12.58 43.38 -13.95
N GLU A 143 -12.23 43.84 -15.15
CA GLU A 143 -11.62 45.15 -15.43
C GLU A 143 -11.51 45.30 -16.96
N ALA A 144 -12.60 45.76 -17.59
CA ALA A 144 -12.62 46.53 -18.84
C ALA A 144 -13.99 47.22 -18.99
#